data_AF-A0A959I2A7-F1
#
_entry.id   AF-A0A959I2A7-F1
#
_cell.length_a   1.000
_cell.length_b   1.000
_cell.length_c   1.000
_cell.angle_alpha   90.00
_cell.angle_beta   90.00
_cell.angle_gamma   90.00
#
_symmetry.space_group_name_H-M   'P 1'
#
loop_
_entity.id
_entity.type
_entity.pdbx_description
1 polymer ?
#
loop_
_entity_poly.entity_id
_entity_poly.type
_entity_poly.pdbx_seq_one_letter_code
_entity_poly.pdbx_strand_id
1 'polypeptide(L)'
;MVTQDNYRLLINKLDQFIRKYYINQMIRGALYSMGLILALFLAMALLEYYNYFDSGVRKAMFFSFIGVSTVALGYWVIAPLLHYFRLGKVISHEQAAQIIGGHFTDVKDKLLNILQLKHQSDQASRQELILASIDQKSEEIKLVPFPSAIDLSKNRKYLRYALPPLLLLIVILFINANLITDSTARIINNNKDFERPAPFSFQLESDQLKAVQFEDFPLTVMVEG
;
A
#
# COMPACT_ATOMS: atom_id res chain seq x y z
N MET A 1 -30.44 -1.53 35.34
CA MET A 1 -29.93 -1.02 34.05
C MET A 1 -28.41 -1.19 33.86
N VAL A 2 -27.64 -1.62 34.88
CA VAL A 2 -26.16 -1.74 34.82
C VAL A 2 -25.66 -2.97 34.05
N THR A 3 -26.43 -4.06 33.99
CA THR A 3 -26.02 -5.37 33.43
C THR A 3 -25.78 -5.41 31.92
N GLN A 4 -26.27 -4.42 31.15
CA GLN A 4 -25.99 -4.33 29.71
C GLN A 4 -24.73 -3.53 29.38
N ASP A 5 -24.18 -2.77 30.33
CA ASP A 5 -23.11 -1.83 30.03
C ASP A 5 -21.75 -2.51 29.92
N ASN A 6 -21.43 -3.49 30.77
CA ASN A 6 -20.12 -4.16 30.71
C ASN A 6 -19.97 -5.06 29.48
N TYR A 7 -21.03 -5.79 29.09
CA TYR A 7 -21.01 -6.57 27.86
C TYR A 7 -20.87 -5.67 26.62
N ARG A 8 -21.60 -4.55 26.56
CA ARG A 8 -21.44 -3.56 25.47
C ARG A 8 -20.03 -2.98 25.44
N LEU A 9 -19.44 -2.71 26.61
CA LEU A 9 -18.05 -2.26 26.71
C LEU A 9 -17.07 -3.32 26.18
N LEU A 10 -17.29 -4.60 26.50
CA LEU A 10 -16.50 -5.72 26.00
C LEU A 10 -16.55 -5.81 24.47
N ILE A 11 -17.76 -5.75 23.90
CA ILE A 11 -17.96 -5.75 22.44
C ILE A 11 -17.30 -4.55 21.78
N ASN A 12 -17.43 -3.35 22.37
CA ASN A 12 -16.75 -2.15 21.87
C ASN A 12 -15.22 -2.32 21.85
N LYS A 13 -14.64 -2.96 22.87
CA LYS A 13 -13.20 -3.26 22.92
C LYS A 13 -12.79 -4.30 21.86
N LEU A 14 -13.61 -5.32 21.64
CA LEU A 14 -13.39 -6.29 20.56
C LEU A 14 -13.45 -5.60 19.19
N ASP A 15 -14.43 -4.72 18.97
CA ASP A 15 -14.54 -3.94 17.73
C ASP A 15 -13.36 -2.98 17.53
N GLN A 16 -12.80 -2.41 18.59
CA GLN A 16 -11.56 -1.62 18.53
C GLN A 16 -10.36 -2.50 18.14
N PHE A 17 -10.25 -3.70 18.72
CA PHE A 17 -9.22 -4.66 18.36
C PHE A 17 -9.33 -5.07 16.88
N ILE A 18 -10.54 -5.43 16.41
CA ILE A 18 -10.80 -5.82 15.02
C ILE A 18 -10.40 -4.68 14.05
N ARG A 19 -10.78 -3.44 14.36
CA ARG A 19 -10.36 -2.27 13.56
C ARG A 19 -8.84 -2.12 13.51
N LYS A 20 -8.18 -2.23 14.67
CA LYS A 20 -6.71 -2.14 14.76
C LYS A 20 -6.01 -3.31 14.04
N TYR A 21 -6.63 -4.49 14.00
CA TYR A 21 -6.13 -5.66 13.27
C TYR A 21 -6.06 -5.40 11.77
N TYR A 22 -7.14 -4.88 11.18
CA TYR A 22 -7.14 -4.54 9.75
C TYR A 22 -6.24 -3.36 9.42
N ILE A 23 -6.13 -2.35 10.29
CA ILE A 23 -5.13 -1.28 10.12
C ILE A 23 -3.73 -1.87 10.07
N ASN A 24 -3.40 -2.80 10.97
CA ASN A 24 -2.08 -3.44 10.98
C ASN A 24 -1.82 -4.23 9.68
N GLN A 25 -2.81 -5.01 9.24
CA GLN A 25 -2.72 -5.76 7.98
C GLN A 25 -2.57 -4.83 6.77
N MET A 26 -3.32 -3.72 6.74
CA MET A 26 -3.25 -2.71 5.68
C MET A 26 -1.89 -2.00 5.65
N ILE A 27 -1.35 -1.57 6.80
CA ILE A 27 -0.03 -0.94 6.86
C ILE A 27 1.04 -1.91 6.33
N ARG A 28 1.00 -3.16 6.78
CA ARG A 28 1.92 -4.19 6.30
C ARG A 28 1.79 -4.40 4.80
N GLY A 29 0.56 -4.52 4.30
CA GLY A 29 0.28 -4.67 2.88
C GLY A 29 0.73 -3.48 2.03
N ALA A 30 0.50 -2.26 2.51
CA ALA A 30 0.91 -1.02 1.87
C ALA A 30 2.44 -0.89 1.78
N LEU A 31 3.17 -1.34 2.80
CA LEU A 31 4.63 -1.36 2.75
C LEU A 31 5.17 -2.35 1.71
N TYR A 32 4.56 -3.54 1.60
CA TYR A 32 4.94 -4.50 0.56
C TYR A 32 4.57 -4.03 -0.84
N SER A 33 3.37 -3.49 -1.04
CA SER A 33 2.96 -2.96 -2.34
C SER A 33 3.85 -1.79 -2.76
N MET A 34 4.18 -0.87 -1.83
CA MET A 34 5.09 0.24 -2.10
C MET A 34 6.46 -0.27 -2.55
N GLY A 35 7.05 -1.21 -1.81
CA GLY A 35 8.36 -1.77 -2.18
C GLY A 35 8.33 -2.48 -3.54
N LEU A 36 7.30 -3.28 -3.81
CA LEU A 36 7.12 -3.97 -5.09
C LEU A 36 6.96 -2.98 -6.25
N ILE A 37 6.07 -2.00 -6.12
CA ILE A 37 5.78 -1.00 -7.16
C ILE A 37 7.02 -0.16 -7.44
N LEU A 38 7.72 0.32 -6.40
CA LEU A 38 8.95 1.08 -6.58
C LEU A 38 10.04 0.26 -7.24
N ALA A 39 10.23 -1.00 -6.83
CA ALA A 39 11.22 -1.88 -7.43
C ALA A 39 10.91 -2.17 -8.91
N LEU A 40 9.65 -2.44 -9.24
CA LEU A 40 9.21 -2.65 -10.62
C LEU A 40 9.38 -1.38 -11.47
N PHE A 41 8.98 -0.22 -10.93
CA PHE A 41 9.17 1.07 -11.60
C PHE A 41 10.64 1.33 -11.90
N LEU A 42 11.53 1.12 -10.92
CA LEU A 42 12.97 1.31 -11.10
C LEU A 42 13.56 0.35 -12.13
N ALA A 43 13.18 -0.92 -12.08
CA ALA A 43 13.62 -1.91 -13.05
C ALA A 43 13.19 -1.49 -14.47
N MET A 44 11.93 -1.07 -14.64
CA MET A 44 11.42 -0.61 -15.93
C MET A 44 12.14 0.66 -16.40
N ALA A 45 12.34 1.65 -15.53
CA ALA A 45 13.02 2.89 -15.87
C ALA A 45 14.48 2.64 -16.29
N LEU A 46 15.21 1.79 -15.57
CA LEU A 46 16.59 1.43 -15.91
C LEU A 46 16.65 0.68 -17.23
N LEU A 47 15.79 -0.32 -17.43
CA LEU A 47 15.76 -1.09 -18.68
C LEU A 47 15.42 -0.19 -19.87
N GLU A 48 14.43 0.68 -19.73
CA GLU A 48 14.04 1.66 -20.76
C GLU A 48 15.18 2.64 -21.08
N TYR A 49 15.88 3.14 -20.06
CA TYR A 49 16.98 4.07 -20.25
C TYR A 49 18.13 3.49 -21.07
N TYR A 50 18.54 2.25 -20.77
CA TYR A 50 19.67 1.63 -21.46
C TYR A 50 19.32 1.04 -22.82
N ASN A 51 18.10 0.49 -23.00
CA ASN A 51 17.75 -0.26 -24.19
C ASN A 51 17.01 0.56 -25.26
N TYR A 52 16.41 1.71 -24.90
CA TYR A 52 15.55 2.49 -25.81
C TYR A 52 14.53 1.59 -26.52
N PHE A 53 13.60 1.04 -25.75
CA PHE A 53 12.69 0.03 -26.28
C PHE A 53 11.75 0.59 -27.34
N ASP A 54 11.42 -0.27 -28.30
CA ASP A 54 10.40 0.00 -29.30
C ASP A 54 9.01 0.23 -28.66
N SER A 55 8.12 0.92 -29.37
CA SER A 55 6.75 1.24 -28.93
C SER A 55 6.00 0.00 -28.41
N GLY A 56 6.14 -1.16 -29.07
CA GLY A 56 5.46 -2.39 -28.66
C GLY A 56 5.83 -2.85 -27.24
N VAL A 57 7.13 -2.84 -26.93
CA VAL A 57 7.63 -3.27 -25.62
C VAL A 57 7.27 -2.25 -24.53
N ARG A 58 7.34 -0.95 -24.83
CA ARG A 58 6.92 0.10 -23.88
C ARG A 58 5.45 -0.01 -23.49
N LYS A 59 4.57 -0.35 -24.43
CA LYS A 59 3.15 -0.63 -24.15
C LYS A 59 2.99 -1.84 -23.22
N ALA A 60 3.68 -2.94 -23.51
CA ALA A 60 3.63 -4.13 -22.67
C ALA A 60 4.14 -3.84 -21.24
N MET A 61 5.24 -3.11 -21.11
CA MET A 61 5.77 -2.67 -19.80
C MET A 61 4.75 -1.81 -19.04
N PHE A 62 4.16 -0.81 -19.70
CA PHE A 62 3.16 0.06 -19.07
C PHE A 62 1.90 -0.69 -18.59
N PHE A 63 1.30 -1.52 -19.43
CA PHE A 63 0.10 -2.29 -19.03
C PHE A 63 0.43 -3.36 -17.99
N SER A 64 1.60 -3.99 -18.07
CA SER A 64 2.03 -4.95 -17.04
C SER A 64 2.26 -4.25 -15.69
N PHE A 65 2.88 -3.07 -15.69
CA PHE A 65 3.06 -2.25 -14.50
C PHE A 65 1.72 -1.88 -13.86
N ILE A 66 0.76 -1.40 -14.64
CA ILE A 66 -0.58 -1.07 -14.14
C ILE A 66 -1.26 -2.32 -13.59
N GLY A 67 -1.27 -3.42 -14.34
CA GLY A 67 -1.92 -4.66 -13.92
C GLY A 67 -1.36 -5.19 -12.59
N VAL A 68 -0.03 -5.29 -12.48
CA VAL A 68 0.63 -5.76 -11.26
C VAL A 68 0.38 -4.79 -10.09
N SER A 69 0.47 -3.48 -10.32
CA SER A 69 0.22 -2.46 -9.29
C SER A 69 -1.22 -2.50 -8.79
N THR A 70 -2.20 -2.63 -9.69
CA THR A 70 -3.62 -2.72 -9.34
C THR A 70 -3.92 -3.99 -8.56
N VAL A 71 -3.36 -5.14 -8.96
CA VAL A 71 -3.54 -6.40 -8.22
C VAL A 71 -2.89 -6.32 -6.84
N ALA A 72 -1.66 -5.82 -6.74
CA ALA A 72 -0.94 -5.68 -5.48
C ALA A 72 -1.67 -4.74 -4.51
N LEU A 73 -2.11 -3.56 -4.98
CA LEU A 73 -2.87 -2.62 -4.16
C LEU A 73 -4.27 -3.16 -3.81
N GLY A 74 -4.94 -3.79 -4.76
CA GLY A 74 -6.26 -4.40 -4.57
C GLY A 74 -6.24 -5.44 -3.45
N TYR A 75 -5.30 -6.38 -3.52
CA TYR A 75 -5.23 -7.48 -2.58
C TYR A 75 -4.60 -7.09 -1.23
N TRP A 76 -3.52 -6.29 -1.22
CA TRP A 76 -2.81 -5.97 0.01
C TRP A 76 -3.30 -4.71 0.74
N VAL A 77 -3.97 -3.77 0.05
CA VAL A 77 -4.41 -2.49 0.65
C VAL A 77 -5.92 -2.35 0.63
N ILE A 78 -6.55 -2.49 -0.55
CA ILE A 78 -8.00 -2.28 -0.70
C ILE A 78 -8.79 -3.35 0.05
N ALA A 79 -8.40 -4.63 -0.07
CA ALA A 79 -9.08 -5.71 0.64
C ALA A 79 -9.14 -5.48 2.16
N PRO A 80 -8.03 -5.28 2.91
CA PRO A 80 -8.12 -5.01 4.35
C PRO A 80 -8.82 -3.68 4.67
N LEU A 81 -8.77 -2.69 3.77
CA LEU A 81 -9.50 -1.43 3.93
C LEU A 81 -11.03 -1.63 3.83
N LEU A 82 -11.51 -2.47 2.91
CA LEU A 82 -12.93 -2.84 2.84
C LEU A 82 -13.40 -3.54 4.12
N HIS A 83 -12.60 -4.46 4.64
CA HIS A 83 -12.89 -5.14 5.91
C HIS A 83 -12.90 -4.18 7.10
N TYR A 84 -12.06 -3.14 7.10
CA TYR A 84 -12.07 -2.09 8.12
C TYR A 84 -13.40 -1.31 8.14
N PHE A 85 -13.96 -0.99 6.97
CA PHE A 85 -15.27 -0.36 6.83
C PHE A 85 -16.45 -1.33 6.99
N ARG A 86 -16.18 -2.59 7.37
CA ARG A 86 -17.18 -3.68 7.49
C ARG A 86 -17.90 -3.98 6.16
N LEU A 87 -17.27 -3.66 5.03
CA LEU A 87 -17.76 -4.01 3.70
C LEU A 87 -17.26 -5.43 3.37
N GLY A 88 -18.08 -6.44 3.66
CA GLY A 88 -17.77 -7.85 3.40
C GLY A 88 -17.63 -8.72 4.65
N LYS A 89 -16.90 -9.84 4.56
CA LYS A 89 -16.77 -10.84 5.63
C LYS A 89 -15.75 -10.41 6.67
N VAL A 90 -16.20 -9.79 7.75
CA VAL A 90 -15.34 -9.43 8.89
C VAL A 90 -15.13 -10.65 9.81
N ILE A 91 -13.95 -10.79 10.41
CA ILE A 91 -13.71 -11.75 11.51
C ILE A 91 -14.79 -11.61 12.60
N SER A 92 -15.29 -12.75 13.08
CA SER A 92 -16.28 -12.77 14.17
C SER A 92 -15.65 -12.39 15.51
N HIS A 93 -16.48 -12.01 16.48
CA HIS A 93 -16.03 -11.74 17.85
C HIS A 93 -15.32 -12.95 18.47
N GLU A 94 -15.72 -14.17 18.12
CA GLU A 94 -15.07 -15.41 18.57
C GLU A 94 -13.67 -15.58 17.98
N GLN A 95 -13.51 -15.33 16.67
CA GLN A 95 -12.20 -15.34 16.03
C GLN A 95 -11.29 -14.26 16.62
N ALA A 96 -11.83 -13.06 16.87
CA ALA A 96 -11.10 -11.99 17.54
C ALA A 96 -10.67 -12.42 18.95
N ALA A 97 -11.56 -13.04 19.75
CA ALA A 97 -11.23 -13.57 21.06
C ALA A 97 -10.13 -14.64 21.01
N GLN A 98 -10.14 -15.52 20.00
CA GLN A 98 -9.10 -16.52 19.81
C GLN A 98 -7.73 -15.90 19.50
N ILE A 99 -7.69 -14.87 18.64
CA ILE A 99 -6.45 -14.14 18.31
C ILE A 99 -5.94 -13.37 19.55
N ILE A 100 -6.84 -12.69 20.27
CA ILE A 100 -6.51 -11.97 21.52
C ILE A 100 -5.96 -12.95 22.57
N GLY A 101 -6.57 -14.13 22.69
CA GLY A 101 -6.16 -15.17 23.62
C GLY A 101 -4.78 -15.77 23.35
N GLY A 102 -4.26 -15.62 22.12
CA GLY A 102 -2.87 -15.95 21.81
C GLY A 102 -1.86 -14.97 22.44
N HIS A 103 -2.28 -13.75 22.75
CA HIS A 103 -1.46 -12.74 23.42
C HIS A 103 -1.74 -12.66 24.93
N PHE A 104 -2.98 -12.92 25.35
CA PHE A 104 -3.41 -12.90 26.74
C PHE A 104 -4.05 -14.25 27.12
N THR A 105 -3.22 -15.20 27.54
CA THR A 105 -3.64 -16.56 27.88
C THR A 105 -4.67 -16.59 29.01
N ASP A 106 -4.55 -15.69 29.99
CA ASP A 106 -5.38 -15.68 31.21
C ASP A 106 -6.84 -15.29 30.95
N VAL A 107 -7.13 -14.66 29.81
CA VAL A 107 -8.48 -14.22 29.42
C VAL A 107 -9.03 -14.94 28.20
N LYS A 108 -8.23 -15.78 27.53
CA LYS A 108 -8.65 -16.54 26.34
C LYS A 108 -9.94 -17.32 26.60
N ASP A 109 -9.92 -18.16 27.62
CA ASP A 109 -11.04 -19.05 27.90
C ASP A 109 -12.23 -18.26 28.42
N LYS A 110 -12.01 -17.22 29.23
CA LYS A 110 -13.07 -16.35 29.74
C LYS A 110 -13.79 -15.61 28.61
N LEU A 111 -13.06 -15.05 27.64
CA LEU A 111 -13.61 -14.35 26.49
C LEU A 111 -14.49 -15.27 25.63
N LEU A 112 -13.98 -16.45 25.29
CA LEU A 112 -14.72 -17.41 24.47
C LEU A 112 -16.00 -17.88 25.19
N ASN A 113 -15.90 -18.20 26.48
CA ASN A 113 -17.04 -18.61 27.29
C ASN A 113 -18.12 -17.52 27.37
N ILE A 114 -17.73 -16.25 27.54
CA ILE A 114 -18.68 -15.12 27.59
C ILE A 114 -19.44 -14.99 26.25
N LEU A 115 -18.73 -15.09 25.12
CA LEU A 115 -19.33 -15.00 23.79
C LEU A 115 -20.29 -16.18 23.51
N GLN A 116 -19.91 -17.39 23.88
CA GLN A 116 -20.75 -18.59 23.76
C GLN A 116 -22.00 -18.52 24.65
N LEU A 117 -21.85 -18.06 25.90
CA LEU A 117 -22.98 -17.86 26.82
C LEU A 117 -23.95 -16.82 26.29
N LYS A 118 -23.48 -15.74 25.65
CA LYS A 118 -24.38 -14.77 25.01
C LYS A 118 -25.19 -15.42 23.90
N HIS A 119 -24.55 -16.23 23.05
CA HIS A 119 -25.22 -16.93 21.96
C HIS A 119 -26.33 -17.87 22.49
N GLN A 120 -26.05 -18.57 23.60
CA GLN A 120 -27.04 -19.42 24.28
C GLN A 120 -28.15 -18.63 24.98
N SER A 121 -27.84 -17.44 25.52
CA SER A 121 -28.82 -16.58 26.21
C SER A 121 -29.95 -16.11 25.30
N ASP A 122 -29.70 -16.00 23.99
CA ASP A 122 -30.70 -15.59 23.00
C ASP A 122 -31.72 -16.69 22.69
N GLN A 123 -31.47 -17.93 23.14
CA GLN A 123 -32.33 -19.11 22.90
C GLN A 123 -32.89 -19.73 24.20
N ALA A 124 -32.48 -19.27 25.38
CA ALA A 124 -32.77 -19.92 26.65
C ALA A 124 -33.88 -19.22 27.46
N SER A 125 -34.71 -20.02 28.15
CA SER A 125 -35.81 -19.55 29.00
C SER A 125 -35.37 -18.83 30.27
N ARG A 126 -34.08 -18.89 30.64
CA ARG A 126 -33.48 -18.26 31.84
C ARG A 126 -32.46 -17.19 31.46
N GLN A 127 -32.87 -16.25 30.61
CA GLN A 127 -32.03 -15.20 30.07
C GLN A 127 -31.38 -14.32 31.16
N GLU A 128 -32.10 -13.99 32.24
CA GLU A 128 -31.62 -13.07 33.28
C GLU A 128 -30.41 -13.60 34.07
N LEU A 129 -30.43 -14.89 34.44
CA LEU A 129 -29.32 -15.52 35.17
C LEU A 129 -28.07 -15.64 34.29
N ILE A 130 -28.26 -15.91 32.99
CA ILE A 130 -27.16 -16.00 32.02
C ILE A 130 -26.55 -14.61 31.81
N LEU A 131 -27.38 -13.57 31.67
CA LEU A 131 -26.91 -12.19 31.53
C LEU A 131 -26.17 -11.69 32.77
N ALA A 132 -26.64 -12.02 33.99
CA ALA A 132 -25.93 -11.69 35.23
C ALA A 132 -24.55 -12.37 35.30
N SER A 133 -24.46 -13.64 34.87
CA SER A 133 -23.21 -14.38 34.81
C SER A 133 -22.24 -13.79 33.77
N ILE A 134 -22.76 -13.35 32.62
CA ILE A 134 -22.00 -12.64 31.58
C ILE A 134 -21.44 -11.32 32.13
N ASP A 135 -22.26 -10.56 32.84
CA ASP A 135 -21.87 -9.26 33.39
C ASP A 135 -20.75 -9.40 34.44
N GLN A 136 -20.90 -10.34 35.38
CA GLN A 136 -19.89 -10.66 36.39
C GLN A 136 -18.55 -11.06 35.74
N LYS A 137 -18.59 -11.96 34.75
CA LYS A 137 -17.37 -12.43 34.05
C LYS A 137 -16.76 -11.34 33.16
N SER A 138 -17.57 -10.44 32.61
CA SER A 138 -17.11 -9.30 31.81
C SER A 138 -16.36 -8.27 32.66
N GLU A 139 -16.78 -8.08 33.92
CA GLU A 139 -16.09 -7.17 34.85
C GLU A 139 -14.66 -7.66 35.17
N GLU A 140 -14.45 -8.97 35.32
CA GLU A 140 -13.12 -9.56 35.58
C GLU A 140 -12.10 -9.25 34.47
N ILE A 141 -12.56 -9.14 33.22
CA ILE A 141 -11.70 -8.94 32.04
C ILE A 141 -11.70 -7.49 31.54
N LYS A 142 -12.46 -6.61 32.21
CA LYS A 142 -12.65 -5.21 31.83
C LYS A 142 -11.36 -4.40 31.84
N LEU A 143 -10.37 -4.72 32.67
CA LEU A 143 -9.11 -3.97 32.71
C LEU A 143 -8.14 -4.36 31.59
N VAL A 144 -8.41 -5.44 30.85
CA VAL A 144 -7.51 -5.89 29.79
C VAL A 144 -7.61 -4.98 28.55
N PRO A 145 -6.49 -4.44 28.07
CA PRO A 145 -6.46 -3.61 26.86
C PRO A 145 -6.34 -4.48 25.61
N PHE A 146 -7.44 -5.03 25.09
CA PHE A 146 -7.39 -5.85 23.85
C PHE A 146 -6.67 -5.19 22.68
N PRO A 147 -6.83 -3.86 22.42
CA PRO A 147 -6.11 -3.22 21.33
C PRO A 147 -4.58 -3.26 21.47
N SER A 148 -4.01 -3.46 22.67
CA SER A 148 -2.55 -3.53 22.84
C SER A 148 -1.95 -4.84 22.34
N ALA A 149 -2.75 -5.89 22.13
CA ALA A 149 -2.29 -7.14 21.51
C ALA A 149 -1.72 -6.92 20.09
N ILE A 150 -2.05 -5.80 19.45
CA ILE A 150 -1.51 -5.41 18.15
C ILE A 150 -0.58 -4.21 18.32
N ASP A 151 0.70 -4.45 18.09
CA ASP A 151 1.72 -3.41 18.04
C ASP A 151 2.02 -3.02 16.60
N LEU A 152 1.57 -1.82 16.20
CA LEU A 152 1.80 -1.25 14.88
C LEU A 152 3.29 -0.92 14.63
N SER A 153 4.08 -0.76 15.70
CA SER A 153 5.51 -0.43 15.61
C SER A 153 6.31 -1.57 15.00
N LYS A 154 5.82 -2.82 15.14
CA LYS A 154 6.43 -4.01 14.51
C LYS A 154 6.41 -3.93 12.99
N ASN A 155 5.55 -3.09 12.40
CA ASN A 155 5.53 -2.89 10.95
C ASN A 155 6.78 -2.20 10.40
N ARG A 156 7.59 -1.56 11.26
CA ARG A 156 8.90 -1.02 10.88
C ARG A 156 9.84 -2.08 10.28
N LYS A 157 9.65 -3.36 10.63
CA LYS A 157 10.41 -4.46 10.01
C LYS A 157 10.16 -4.54 8.50
N TYR A 158 8.96 -4.23 8.04
CA TYR A 158 8.60 -4.29 6.62
C TYR A 158 9.12 -3.08 5.83
N LEU A 159 9.46 -1.98 6.52
CA LEU A 159 10.15 -0.85 5.92
C LEU A 159 11.45 -1.30 5.26
N ARG A 160 12.14 -2.32 5.80
CA ARG A 160 13.36 -2.88 5.21
C ARG A 160 13.20 -3.36 3.76
N TYR A 161 11.99 -3.71 3.33
CA TYR A 161 11.73 -4.13 1.95
C TYR A 161 11.40 -2.95 1.02
N ALA A 162 10.72 -1.91 1.53
CA ALA A 162 10.38 -0.72 0.75
C ALA A 162 11.53 0.30 0.67
N LEU A 163 12.42 0.29 1.66
CA LEU A 163 13.47 1.28 1.83
C LEU A 163 14.61 1.14 0.80
N PRO A 164 15.10 -0.06 0.43
CA PRO A 164 16.12 -0.19 -0.61
C PRO A 164 15.71 0.40 -1.97
N PRO A 165 14.54 0.07 -2.57
CA PRO A 165 14.14 0.69 -3.83
C PRO A 165 13.88 2.19 -3.66
N LEU A 166 13.32 2.64 -2.53
CA LEU A 166 13.14 4.06 -2.27
C LEU A 166 14.47 4.83 -2.24
N LEU A 167 15.47 4.33 -1.51
CA LEU A 167 16.80 4.95 -1.46
C LEU A 167 17.47 4.93 -2.83
N LEU A 168 17.35 3.83 -3.57
CA LEU A 168 17.92 3.72 -4.91
C LEU A 168 17.29 4.76 -5.85
N LEU A 169 15.97 4.95 -5.81
CA LEU A 169 15.29 6.02 -6.55
C LEU A 169 15.86 7.40 -6.18
N ILE A 170 15.99 7.70 -4.89
CA ILE A 170 16.52 9.00 -4.43
C ILE A 170 17.95 9.21 -4.94
N VAL A 171 18.81 8.20 -4.80
CA VAL A 171 20.20 8.27 -5.29
C VAL A 171 20.25 8.52 -6.80
N ILE A 172 19.42 7.83 -7.59
CA ILE A 172 19.36 8.07 -9.03
C ILE A 172 18.88 9.49 -9.34
N LEU A 173 17.87 10.00 -8.64
CA LEU A 173 17.38 11.37 -8.86
C LEU A 173 18.45 12.42 -8.55
N PHE A 174 19.31 12.18 -7.57
CA PHE A 174 20.44 13.07 -7.27
C PHE A 174 21.58 12.97 -8.30
N ILE A 175 21.87 11.79 -8.84
CA ILE A 175 22.95 11.59 -9.81
C ILE A 175 22.52 12.02 -11.22
N ASN A 176 21.35 11.56 -11.66
CA ASN A 176 20.82 11.79 -13.00
C ASN A 176 19.28 11.72 -12.98
N ALA A 177 18.63 12.85 -12.70
CA ALA A 177 17.18 12.96 -12.72
C ALA A 177 16.56 12.69 -14.11
N ASN A 178 17.31 12.94 -15.20
CA ASN A 178 16.84 12.72 -16.56
C ASN A 178 16.64 11.23 -16.84
N LEU A 179 17.44 10.34 -16.23
CA LEU A 179 17.25 8.90 -16.34
C LEU A 179 15.82 8.49 -15.95
N ILE A 180 15.33 8.98 -14.81
CA ILE A 180 13.98 8.67 -14.34
C ILE A 180 12.93 9.46 -15.12
N THR A 181 13.14 10.75 -15.32
CA THR A 181 12.17 11.65 -15.96
C THR A 181 11.92 11.26 -17.42
N ASP A 182 12.99 11.05 -18.19
CA ASP A 182 12.89 10.71 -19.62
C ASP A 182 12.33 9.31 -19.80
N SER A 183 12.81 8.34 -19.02
CA SER A 183 12.29 6.96 -19.11
C SER A 183 10.81 6.91 -18.74
N THR A 184 10.39 7.64 -17.71
CA THR A 184 8.97 7.74 -17.34
C THR A 184 8.16 8.41 -18.44
N ALA A 185 8.66 9.51 -19.03
CA ALA A 185 8.00 10.19 -20.14
C ALA A 185 7.84 9.28 -21.35
N ARG A 186 8.86 8.46 -21.68
CA ARG A 186 8.81 7.49 -22.78
C ARG A 186 7.85 6.33 -22.54
N ILE A 187 7.79 5.82 -21.31
CA ILE A 187 6.88 4.74 -20.92
C ILE A 187 5.41 5.20 -20.94
N ILE A 188 5.14 6.40 -20.44
CA ILE A 188 3.78 6.97 -20.45
C ILE A 188 3.36 7.32 -21.88
N ASN A 189 4.24 7.94 -22.67
CA ASN A 189 3.98 8.28 -24.08
C ASN A 189 4.33 7.11 -25.01
N ASN A 190 3.82 5.92 -24.70
CA ASN A 190 4.11 4.70 -25.46
C ASN A 190 3.62 4.70 -26.93
N ASN A 191 2.79 5.67 -27.33
CA ASN A 191 2.32 5.87 -28.71
C ASN A 191 3.20 6.81 -29.55
N LYS A 192 4.23 7.43 -28.96
CA LYS A 192 5.17 8.29 -29.69
C LYS A 192 6.49 7.55 -29.88
N ASP A 193 7.07 7.69 -31.06
CA ASP A 193 8.43 7.23 -31.33
C ASP A 193 9.41 8.18 -30.65
N PHE A 194 10.32 7.60 -29.85
CA PHE A 194 11.41 8.34 -29.24
C PHE A 194 12.69 7.84 -29.88
N GLU A 195 13.25 8.68 -30.74
CA GLU A 195 14.59 8.45 -31.28
C GLU A 195 15.64 8.80 -30.23
N ARG A 196 16.80 8.13 -30.29
CA ARG A 196 17.91 8.47 -29.41
C ARG A 196 18.34 9.92 -29.69
N PRO A 197 18.66 10.71 -28.65
CA PRO A 197 19.23 12.03 -28.87
C PRO A 197 20.48 11.89 -29.75
N ALA A 198 20.54 12.68 -30.81
CA ALA A 198 21.68 12.66 -31.73
C ALA A 198 22.96 12.98 -30.94
N PRO A 199 24.08 12.29 -31.21
CA PRO A 199 25.36 12.53 -30.53
C PRO A 199 26.03 13.83 -31.00
N PHE A 200 25.32 14.68 -31.75
CA PHE A 200 25.80 15.94 -32.27
C PHE A 200 24.65 16.94 -32.32
N SER A 201 25.00 18.21 -32.22
CA SER A 201 24.12 19.37 -32.31
C SER A 201 24.64 20.29 -33.41
N PHE A 202 23.71 20.90 -34.14
CA PHE A 202 24.02 21.90 -35.15
C PHE A 202 23.89 23.28 -34.53
N GLN A 203 24.99 24.03 -34.47
CA GLN A 203 24.99 25.43 -34.06
C GLN A 203 25.16 26.31 -35.29
N LEU A 204 24.22 27.24 -35.47
CA LEU A 204 24.38 28.30 -36.47
C LEU A 204 25.42 29.29 -35.96
N GLU A 205 26.48 29.53 -36.73
CA GLU A 205 27.43 30.61 -36.44
C GLU A 205 26.86 32.00 -36.81
N SER A 206 25.84 32.05 -37.67
CA SER A 206 25.26 33.31 -38.15
C SER A 206 24.12 33.80 -37.26
N ASP A 207 24.36 34.87 -36.51
CA ASP A 207 23.36 35.55 -35.68
C ASP A 207 22.27 36.28 -36.49
N GLN A 208 22.51 36.54 -37.79
CA GLN A 208 21.58 37.27 -38.65
C GLN A 208 21.32 36.53 -39.96
N LEU A 209 20.16 35.88 -40.04
CA LEU A 209 19.64 35.24 -41.25
C LEU A 209 18.97 36.29 -42.16
N LYS A 210 19.79 37.15 -42.76
CA LYS A 210 19.34 38.15 -43.74
C LYS A 210 20.11 37.95 -45.05
N ALA A 211 19.37 37.78 -46.13
CA ALA A 211 19.91 37.67 -47.48
C ALA A 211 19.10 38.56 -48.43
N VAL A 212 19.74 39.01 -49.51
CA VAL A 212 19.06 39.72 -50.60
C VAL A 212 18.29 38.70 -51.44
N GLN A 213 17.11 39.09 -51.92
CA GLN A 213 16.29 38.21 -52.75
C GLN A 213 17.05 37.83 -54.04
N PHE A 214 17.09 36.53 -54.36
CA PHE A 214 17.82 35.93 -55.49
C PHE A 214 19.34 35.86 -55.37
N GLU A 215 19.91 36.10 -54.19
CA GLU A 215 21.34 35.84 -53.93
C GLU A 215 21.56 34.53 -53.15
N ASP A 216 22.69 33.88 -53.42
CA ASP A 216 23.11 32.69 -52.68
C ASP A 216 23.53 33.08 -51.26
N PHE A 217 22.93 32.45 -50.26
CA PHE A 217 23.29 32.63 -48.85
C PHE A 217 24.09 31.42 -48.35
N PRO A 218 25.43 31.52 -48.24
CA PRO A 218 26.25 30.44 -47.69
C PRO A 218 25.98 30.34 -46.18
N LEU A 219 25.22 29.34 -45.78
CA LEU A 219 24.95 29.02 -44.38
C LEU A 219 26.03 28.09 -43.83
N THR A 220 26.88 28.60 -42.95
CA THR A 220 27.83 27.79 -42.20
C THR A 220 27.18 27.27 -40.92
N VAL A 221 27.22 25.96 -40.75
CA VAL A 221 26.70 25.27 -39.57
C VAL A 221 27.85 24.55 -38.90
N MET A 222 28.10 24.85 -37.63
CA MET A 222 29.06 24.12 -36.82
C MET A 222 28.39 22.87 -36.25
N VAL A 223 29.10 21.75 -36.30
CA VAL A 223 28.66 20.50 -35.67
C VAL A 223 29.43 20.34 -34.36
N GLU A 224 28.72 20.41 -33.23
CA GLU A 224 29.28 20.13 -31.91
C GLU A 224 28.75 18.80 -31.39
N GLY A 225 29.62 17.86 -31.01
CA GLY A 225 29.29 16.54 -30.49
C GLY A 225 30.44 15.90 -29.75
#